data_AF-A0A1H9R596-F1
#
_entry.id   AF-A0A1H9R596-F1
#
_cell.length_a   1.000
_cell.length_b   1.000
_cell.length_c   1.000
_cell.angle_alpha   90.00
_cell.angle_beta   90.00
_cell.angle_gamma   90.00
#
_symmetry.space_group_name_H-M   'P 1'
#
loop_
_entity.id
_entity.type
_entity.pdbx_description
1 polymer ?
#
loop_
_entity_poly.entity_id
_entity_poly.type
_entity_poly.pdbx_seq_one_letter_code
_entity_poly.pdbx_strand_id
1 'polypeptide(L)'
;MSVVPPAPTAVCVDASTSATAKYGSQCGGTSGGNFSSIVIMPPTDSFASERRYAMAGDAASIIDAYYSQGIALALVTSWHLANVIQCDVQDNRLDQPYIRRINEATRQDWHMLRNMVREKYTPAIEDPRFFLLSHVLDMMVFWGMGSTRAKLTRWLVDTDGDTGRETPELRRARTALETRLFYSRAPYWAFLSPETVQRLQRHLQGRLAERARWRLENGVRLPTLTSWLSLTAPQPKVWKLPFARASDHVDMRGRDLVQPAALRPPGTATLYDRLPISADTRLAWVLRLRPLALMATFAAAYTWDGVDTAVRRLRSRRVPQPSPQDITR
;
A
#
# COMPACT_ATOMS: atom_id res chain seq x y z
N MET A 1 13.26 -43.33 6.15
CA MET A 1 13.86 -41.99 5.94
C MET A 1 12.82 -41.12 5.27
N SER A 2 12.19 -40.20 6.01
CA SER A 2 11.15 -39.31 5.50
C SER A 2 11.80 -38.00 5.07
N VAL A 3 11.78 -37.71 3.77
CA VAL A 3 12.30 -36.47 3.20
C VAL A 3 11.17 -35.45 3.23
N VAL A 4 11.22 -34.54 4.20
CA VAL A 4 10.36 -33.36 4.26
C VAL A 4 10.83 -32.39 3.16
N PRO A 5 9.96 -31.97 2.22
CA PRO A 5 10.34 -30.94 1.26
C PRO A 5 10.50 -29.58 1.99
N PRO A 6 11.48 -28.75 1.60
CA PRO A 6 11.68 -27.46 2.23
C PRO A 6 10.47 -26.55 1.96
N ALA A 7 10.01 -25.84 3.00
CA ALA A 7 9.01 -24.79 2.87
C ALA A 7 9.49 -23.68 1.91
N PRO A 8 8.60 -23.04 1.14
CA PRO A 8 8.98 -21.92 0.30
C PRO A 8 9.45 -20.74 1.16
N THR A 9 10.74 -20.38 0.99
CA THR A 9 11.37 -19.23 1.63
C THR A 9 10.92 -17.94 0.93
N ALA A 10 10.01 -17.19 1.54
CA ALA A 10 9.77 -15.79 1.18
C ALA A 10 10.75 -14.92 1.98
N VAL A 11 11.80 -14.42 1.31
CA VAL A 11 12.77 -13.50 1.91
C VAL A 11 12.32 -12.07 1.59
N CYS A 12 11.76 -11.38 2.58
CA CYS A 12 11.66 -9.91 2.56
C CYS A 12 12.97 -9.35 3.11
N VAL A 13 13.73 -8.64 2.27
CA VAL A 13 14.85 -7.80 2.72
C VAL A 13 14.32 -6.38 2.87
N ASP A 14 14.41 -5.86 4.09
CA ASP A 14 14.11 -4.48 4.45
C ASP A 14 14.90 -3.48 3.60
N ALA A 15 14.19 -2.55 2.96
CA ALA A 15 14.75 -1.24 2.66
C ALA A 15 14.55 -0.36 3.89
N SER A 16 15.39 -0.58 4.90
CA SER A 16 15.53 0.30 6.07
C SER A 16 16.10 1.65 5.61
N THR A 17 15.28 2.69 5.63
CA THR A 17 15.75 4.03 5.96
C THR A 17 15.64 4.19 7.48
N SER A 18 16.72 3.78 8.16
CA SER A 18 17.14 4.21 9.51
C SER A 18 16.03 4.68 10.47
N ALA A 19 15.32 3.74 11.10
CA ALA A 19 14.68 3.96 12.41
C ALA A 19 14.29 2.67 13.17
N THR A 20 14.57 1.47 12.67
CA THR A 20 14.10 0.20 13.28
C THR A 20 15.06 -0.45 14.27
N ALA A 21 16.12 0.23 14.71
CA ALA A 21 17.14 -0.36 15.60
C ALA A 21 16.86 -0.19 17.12
N LYS A 22 15.66 0.19 17.56
CA LYS A 22 15.45 0.55 19.00
C LYS A 22 14.26 -0.06 19.74
N TYR A 23 13.63 -1.11 19.23
CA TYR A 23 12.58 -1.85 19.98
C TYR A 23 12.91 -3.33 20.18
N GLY A 24 14.16 -3.60 20.59
CA GLY A 24 14.62 -4.95 20.92
C GLY A 24 15.41 -4.97 22.22
N SER A 25 14.74 -4.69 23.35
CA SER A 25 15.25 -4.98 24.70
C SER A 25 14.28 -4.41 25.74
N GLN A 26 13.25 -5.17 26.09
CA GLN A 26 12.64 -5.25 27.44
C GLN A 26 11.29 -5.96 27.35
N CYS A 27 11.33 -7.29 27.29
CA CYS A 27 10.27 -8.19 27.74
C CYS A 27 10.90 -9.58 27.92
N GLY A 28 11.84 -9.68 28.88
CA GLY A 28 12.34 -10.95 29.39
C GLY A 28 11.47 -11.36 30.57
N GLY A 29 10.61 -12.36 30.38
CA GLY A 29 9.70 -12.85 31.42
C GLY A 29 8.85 -14.02 30.92
N THR A 30 9.45 -15.20 30.96
CA THR A 30 8.88 -16.56 30.89
C THR A 30 7.35 -16.70 31.00
N SER A 31 6.70 -17.15 29.92
CA SER A 31 5.81 -18.33 29.87
C SER A 31 5.25 -18.49 28.46
N GLY A 32 5.21 -19.72 27.96
CA GLY A 32 4.81 -20.03 26.59
C GLY A 32 3.36 -19.64 26.32
N GLY A 33 3.19 -18.60 25.51
CA GLY A 33 1.91 -18.20 24.93
C GLY A 33 2.14 -17.74 23.51
N ASN A 34 1.37 -18.29 22.57
CA ASN A 34 1.36 -17.86 21.17
C ASN A 34 1.12 -16.35 21.11
N PHE A 35 2.10 -15.59 20.62
CA PHE A 35 1.92 -14.19 20.25
C PHE A 35 1.04 -14.12 18.99
N SER A 36 -0.28 -14.19 19.20
CA SER A 36 -1.28 -14.03 18.15
C SER A 36 -2.38 -13.07 18.62
N SER A 37 -2.00 -11.83 18.89
CA SER A 37 -2.96 -10.73 18.97
C SER A 37 -2.28 -9.41 18.64
N ILE A 38 -2.28 -9.03 17.36
CA ILE A 38 -2.06 -7.64 16.96
C ILE A 38 -3.28 -6.86 17.45
N VAL A 39 -3.05 -5.93 18.38
CA VAL A 39 -4.11 -5.06 18.89
C VAL A 39 -4.40 -3.98 17.85
N ILE A 40 -5.51 -4.15 17.12
CA ILE A 40 -6.07 -3.08 16.28
C ILE A 40 -7.10 -2.34 17.13
N MET A 41 -6.71 -1.22 17.73
CA MET A 41 -7.69 -0.33 18.36
C MET A 41 -8.51 0.38 17.27
N PRO A 42 -9.86 0.32 17.31
CA PRO A 42 -10.67 1.15 16.44
C PRO A 42 -10.35 2.62 16.68
N PRO A 43 -10.46 3.48 15.65
CA PRO A 43 -10.18 4.89 15.82
C PRO A 43 -11.16 5.46 16.84
N THR A 44 -10.66 6.34 17.69
CA THR A 44 -11.52 7.21 18.50
C THR A 44 -12.39 8.03 17.54
N ASP A 45 -13.68 8.21 17.84
CA ASP A 45 -14.61 8.86 16.91
C ASP A 45 -14.24 10.31 16.53
N SER A 46 -13.30 10.93 17.26
CA SER A 46 -12.86 12.32 17.08
C SER A 46 -11.32 12.43 17.11
N PHE A 47 -10.72 12.72 15.96
CA PHE A 47 -9.31 13.14 15.85
C PHE A 47 -9.16 14.63 16.20
N ALA A 48 -10.10 15.45 15.73
CA ALA A 48 -10.27 16.84 16.12
C ALA A 48 -11.68 17.04 16.68
N SER A 49 -11.83 17.75 17.80
CA SER A 49 -13.14 17.98 18.42
C SER A 49 -13.52 19.45 18.43
N GLU A 50 -14.81 19.73 18.23
CA GLU A 50 -15.40 21.06 18.42
C GLU A 50 -15.31 21.51 19.90
N ARG A 51 -15.04 20.58 20.83
CA ARG A 51 -14.82 20.85 22.26
C ARG A 51 -13.36 21.18 22.62
N ARG A 52 -12.54 21.59 21.64
CA ARG A 52 -11.13 22.04 21.83
C ARG A 52 -10.21 20.98 22.45
N TYR A 53 -10.39 19.73 22.03
CA TYR A 53 -9.42 18.67 22.26
C TYR A 53 -9.16 17.91 20.96
N ALA A 54 -8.03 17.21 20.91
CA ALA A 54 -7.63 16.43 19.76
C ALA A 54 -6.87 15.17 20.19
N MET A 55 -6.91 14.14 19.35
CA MET A 55 -6.14 12.92 19.52
C MET A 55 -5.24 12.76 18.30
N ALA A 56 -3.96 12.47 18.52
CA ALA A 56 -2.95 12.33 17.47
C ALA A 56 -2.13 11.06 17.66
N GLY A 57 -1.69 10.48 16.54
CA GLY A 57 -0.90 9.24 16.54
C GLY A 57 -1.62 8.09 17.23
N ASP A 58 -0.87 7.34 18.02
CA ASP A 58 -1.35 6.12 18.69
C ASP A 58 -2.45 6.42 19.74
N ALA A 59 -2.53 7.66 20.25
CA ALA A 59 -3.61 8.08 21.14
C ALA A 59 -4.98 8.16 20.41
N ALA A 60 -4.98 8.31 19.09
CA ALA A 60 -6.20 8.35 18.29
C ALA A 60 -6.54 6.99 17.68
N SER A 61 -5.52 6.24 17.21
CA SER A 61 -5.69 4.91 16.66
C SER A 61 -4.35 4.19 16.54
N ILE A 62 -4.32 2.89 16.84
CA ILE A 62 -3.17 2.02 16.54
C ILE A 62 -3.46 1.28 15.25
N ILE A 63 -2.55 1.40 14.28
CA ILE A 63 -2.61 0.70 13.00
C ILE A 63 -1.52 -0.36 12.98
N ASP A 64 -1.83 -1.50 12.37
CA ASP A 64 -0.89 -2.58 12.14
C ASP A 64 0.44 -2.08 11.52
N ALA A 65 1.55 -2.50 12.11
CA ALA A 65 2.89 -2.09 11.70
C ALA A 65 3.33 -2.71 10.36
N TYR A 66 2.52 -3.56 9.73
CA TYR A 66 2.81 -4.21 8.44
C TYR A 66 3.38 -3.25 7.38
N TYR A 67 2.90 -2.00 7.37
CA TYR A 67 3.36 -0.97 6.44
C TYR A 67 4.05 0.22 7.10
N SER A 68 4.30 0.19 8.40
CA SER A 68 4.91 1.30 9.15
C SER A 68 4.25 2.66 8.90
N GLN A 69 2.92 2.69 8.73
CA GLN A 69 2.18 3.93 8.40
C GLN A 69 1.78 4.77 9.61
N GLY A 70 2.05 4.30 10.84
CA GLY A 70 1.72 5.03 12.08
C GLY A 70 2.31 6.44 12.10
N ILE A 71 3.60 6.60 11.79
CA ILE A 71 4.27 7.91 11.71
C ILE A 71 3.64 8.80 10.63
N ALA A 72 3.38 8.24 9.45
CA ALA A 72 2.83 9.01 8.34
C ALA A 72 1.42 9.55 8.67
N LEU A 73 0.58 8.73 9.31
CA LEU A 73 -0.74 9.16 9.77
C LEU A 73 -0.65 10.19 10.90
N ALA A 74 0.26 9.99 11.86
CA ALA A 74 0.49 10.92 12.96
C ALA A 74 0.93 12.29 12.45
N LEU A 75 1.84 12.35 11.48
CA LEU A 75 2.30 13.61 10.88
C LEU A 75 1.18 14.35 10.14
N VAL A 76 0.39 13.64 9.33
CA VAL A 76 -0.72 14.23 8.59
C VAL A 76 -1.79 14.77 9.55
N THR A 77 -2.19 13.97 10.53
CA THR A 77 -3.19 14.39 11.53
C THR A 77 -2.67 15.57 12.35
N SER A 78 -1.41 15.56 12.79
CA SER A 78 -0.80 16.67 13.52
C SER A 78 -0.78 17.97 12.71
N TRP A 79 -0.48 17.90 11.40
CA TRP A 79 -0.51 19.07 10.53
C TRP A 79 -1.92 19.66 10.40
N HIS A 80 -2.94 18.81 10.24
CA HIS A 80 -4.33 19.27 10.20
C HIS A 80 -4.77 19.89 11.53
N LEU A 81 -4.37 19.30 12.65
CA LEU A 81 -4.66 19.80 14.00
C LEU A 81 -4.00 21.16 14.26
N ALA A 82 -2.75 21.33 13.82
CA ALA A 82 -2.05 22.61 13.92
C ALA A 82 -2.82 23.71 13.18
N ASN A 83 -3.33 23.45 11.98
CA ASN A 83 -4.17 24.41 11.25
C ASN A 83 -5.48 24.75 11.99
N VAL A 84 -6.13 23.76 12.62
CA VAL A 84 -7.35 23.99 13.43
C VAL A 84 -7.04 24.86 14.64
N ILE A 85 -6.00 24.53 15.40
CA ILE A 85 -5.56 25.27 16.59
C ILE A 85 -5.19 26.71 16.20
N GLN A 86 -4.48 26.87 15.09
CA GLN A 86 -4.06 28.17 14.64
C GLN A 86 -5.26 29.06 14.27
N CYS A 87 -6.23 28.56 13.51
CA CYS A 87 -7.45 29.33 13.21
C CYS A 87 -8.27 29.67 14.47
N ASP A 88 -8.34 28.75 15.45
CA ASP A 88 -9.05 29.01 16.71
C ASP A 88 -8.33 30.07 17.55
N VAL A 89 -7.01 30.03 17.64
CA VAL A 89 -6.21 30.93 18.49
C VAL A 89 -5.95 32.29 17.84
N GLN A 90 -5.57 32.31 16.56
CA GLN A 90 -5.20 33.54 15.85
C GLN A 90 -6.41 34.27 15.26
N ASP A 91 -7.32 33.53 14.62
CA ASP A 91 -8.48 34.13 13.94
C ASP A 91 -9.74 34.16 14.82
N ASN A 92 -9.65 33.68 16.06
CA ASN A 92 -10.77 33.48 16.99
C ASN A 92 -11.94 32.73 16.33
N ARG A 93 -11.62 31.75 15.46
CA ARG A 93 -12.59 31.04 14.62
C ARG A 93 -12.35 29.55 14.59
N LEU A 94 -13.27 28.80 15.18
CA LEU A 94 -13.30 27.35 15.10
C LEU A 94 -13.97 26.88 13.80
N ASP A 95 -13.18 26.44 12.82
CA ASP A 95 -13.68 25.95 11.53
C ASP A 95 -14.29 24.54 11.65
N GLN A 96 -15.55 24.49 12.12
CA GLN A 96 -16.28 23.22 12.27
C GLN A 96 -16.42 22.43 10.95
N PRO A 97 -16.69 23.06 9.78
CA PRO A 97 -16.66 22.34 8.50
C PRO A 97 -15.32 21.66 8.20
N TYR A 98 -14.21 22.29 8.55
CA TYR A 98 -12.88 21.69 8.39
C TYR A 98 -12.65 20.54 9.38
N ILE A 99 -13.04 20.70 10.65
CA ILE A 99 -12.97 19.62 11.66
C ILE A 99 -13.74 18.37 11.21
N ARG A 100 -14.98 18.53 10.73
CA ARG A 100 -15.80 17.40 10.24
C ARG A 100 -15.12 16.68 9.08
N ARG A 101 -14.52 17.44 8.15
CA ARG A 101 -13.81 16.89 6.99
C ARG A 101 -12.57 16.09 7.38
N ILE A 102 -11.78 16.59 8.34
CA ILE A 102 -10.61 15.87 8.87
C ILE A 102 -11.08 14.54 9.47
N ASN A 103 -12.06 14.56 10.38
CA ASN A 103 -12.56 13.34 11.02
C ASN A 103 -13.11 12.32 10.01
N GLU A 104 -13.89 12.77 9.03
CA GLU A 104 -14.42 11.90 7.98
C GLU A 104 -13.30 11.27 7.14
N ALA A 105 -12.39 12.09 6.60
CA ALA A 105 -11.33 11.61 5.72
C ALA A 105 -10.32 10.72 6.45
N THR A 106 -9.92 11.08 7.67
CA THR A 106 -9.03 10.26 8.51
C THR A 106 -9.68 8.92 8.88
N ARG A 107 -10.99 8.90 9.18
CA ARG A 107 -11.71 7.63 9.41
C ARG A 107 -11.69 6.73 8.17
N GLN A 108 -11.92 7.29 6.98
CA GLN A 108 -11.87 6.50 5.75
C GLN A 108 -10.46 6.01 5.42
N ASP A 109 -9.44 6.84 5.62
CA ASP A 109 -8.04 6.45 5.48
C ASP A 109 -7.66 5.31 6.43
N TRP A 110 -8.10 5.38 7.69
CA TRP A 110 -7.90 4.30 8.66
C TRP A 110 -8.55 2.99 8.18
N HIS A 111 -9.79 3.06 7.69
CA HIS A 111 -10.46 1.89 7.13
C HIS A 111 -9.75 1.35 5.88
N MET A 112 -9.23 2.21 5.01
CA MET A 112 -8.42 1.81 3.86
C MET A 112 -7.18 1.06 4.31
N LEU A 113 -6.40 1.62 5.26
CA LEU A 113 -5.21 0.98 5.81
C LEU A 113 -5.53 -0.38 6.45
N ARG A 114 -6.62 -0.46 7.22
CA ARG A 114 -7.11 -1.74 7.78
C ARG A 114 -7.46 -2.76 6.70
N ASN A 115 -8.09 -2.35 5.61
CA ASN A 115 -8.41 -3.25 4.50
C ASN A 115 -7.16 -3.81 3.82
N MET A 116 -6.05 -3.05 3.76
CA MET A 116 -4.79 -3.50 3.16
C MET A 116 -4.20 -4.69 3.91
N VAL A 117 -4.34 -4.72 5.24
CA VAL A 117 -3.76 -5.78 6.09
C VAL A 117 -4.72 -6.93 6.35
N ARG A 118 -6.02 -6.66 6.41
CA ARG A 118 -7.05 -7.65 6.81
C ARG A 118 -6.93 -8.98 6.05
N GLU A 119 -6.90 -8.95 4.73
CA GLU A 119 -6.89 -10.19 3.93
C GLU A 119 -5.51 -10.88 3.93
N LYS A 120 -4.45 -10.18 4.35
CA LYS A 120 -3.09 -10.73 4.44
C LYS A 120 -2.85 -11.60 5.65
N TYR A 121 -3.68 -11.45 6.69
CA TYR A 121 -3.73 -12.35 7.84
C TYR A 121 -4.69 -13.52 7.61
N THR A 122 -4.96 -13.88 6.36
CA THR A 122 -5.78 -15.05 5.98
C THR A 122 -4.96 -15.99 5.11
N PRO A 123 -5.41 -17.25 4.91
CA PRO A 123 -4.71 -18.20 4.03
C PRO A 123 -4.49 -17.69 2.59
N ALA A 124 -5.24 -16.67 2.15
CA ALA A 124 -5.02 -16.03 0.85
C ALA A 124 -3.58 -15.57 0.64
N ILE A 125 -2.83 -15.25 1.72
CA ILE A 125 -1.44 -14.79 1.64
C ILE A 125 -0.48 -15.83 1.05
N GLU A 126 -0.83 -17.11 1.13
CA GLU A 126 -0.02 -18.21 0.57
C GLU A 126 -0.08 -18.25 -0.97
N ASP A 127 -1.08 -17.61 -1.58
CA ASP A 127 -1.21 -17.50 -3.03
C ASP A 127 -0.25 -16.41 -3.56
N PRO A 128 0.76 -16.76 -4.39
CA PRO A 128 1.75 -15.77 -4.83
C PRO A 128 1.16 -14.63 -5.66
N ARG A 129 0.06 -14.87 -6.39
CA ARG A 129 -0.60 -13.83 -7.19
C ARG A 129 -1.36 -12.86 -6.30
N PHE A 130 -2.05 -13.36 -5.28
CA PHE A 130 -2.66 -12.52 -4.26
C PHE A 130 -1.62 -11.64 -3.60
N PHE A 131 -0.53 -12.24 -3.11
CA PHE A 131 0.56 -11.51 -2.49
C PHE A 131 1.04 -10.37 -3.39
N LEU A 132 1.36 -10.65 -4.66
CA LEU A 132 1.83 -9.61 -5.58
C LEU A 132 0.77 -8.54 -5.84
N LEU A 133 -0.45 -8.92 -6.23
CA LEU A 133 -1.48 -7.97 -6.66
C LEU A 133 -2.04 -7.13 -5.51
N SER A 134 -2.18 -7.70 -4.31
CA SER A 134 -2.60 -6.94 -3.12
C SER A 134 -1.57 -5.85 -2.81
N HIS A 135 -0.27 -6.16 -2.92
CA HIS A 135 0.80 -5.19 -2.70
C HIS A 135 0.85 -4.12 -3.79
N VAL A 136 0.60 -4.46 -5.07
CA VAL A 136 0.48 -3.44 -6.12
C VAL A 136 -0.68 -2.48 -5.83
N LEU A 137 -1.83 -3.00 -5.38
CA LEU A 137 -2.98 -2.16 -4.98
C LEU A 137 -2.64 -1.22 -3.82
N ASP A 138 -1.99 -1.73 -2.77
CA ASP A 138 -1.61 -0.94 -1.60
C ASP A 138 -0.58 0.13 -1.98
N MET A 139 0.41 -0.22 -2.80
CA MET A 139 1.40 0.73 -3.32
C MET A 139 0.77 1.81 -4.18
N MET A 140 -0.22 1.48 -5.00
CA MET A 140 -0.96 2.46 -5.80
C MET A 140 -1.57 3.54 -4.89
N VAL A 141 -2.12 3.16 -3.73
CA VAL A 141 -2.66 4.09 -2.73
C VAL A 141 -1.54 4.96 -2.14
N PHE A 142 -0.42 4.37 -1.73
CA PHE A 142 0.68 5.13 -1.13
C PHE A 142 1.35 6.10 -2.10
N TRP A 143 1.66 5.63 -3.31
CA TRP A 143 2.29 6.45 -4.35
C TRP A 143 1.33 7.49 -4.92
N GLY A 144 0.02 7.23 -4.88
CA GLY A 144 -1.01 8.22 -5.21
C GLY A 144 -0.87 9.51 -4.40
N MET A 145 -0.36 9.41 -3.17
CA MET A 145 -0.14 10.54 -2.26
C MET A 145 1.24 11.21 -2.38
N GLY A 146 2.16 10.66 -3.18
CA GLY A 146 3.54 11.13 -3.24
C GLY A 146 3.66 12.61 -3.61
N SER A 147 2.90 13.07 -4.60
CA SER A 147 2.91 14.48 -5.02
C SER A 147 2.34 15.42 -3.97
N THR A 148 1.30 14.99 -3.24
CA THR A 148 0.70 15.77 -2.15
C THR A 148 1.64 15.88 -0.96
N ARG A 149 2.30 14.78 -0.58
CA ARG A 149 3.30 14.77 0.49
C ARG A 149 4.52 15.62 0.15
N ALA A 150 5.00 15.57 -1.09
CA ALA A 150 6.10 16.43 -1.54
C ALA A 150 5.74 17.92 -1.45
N LYS A 151 4.48 18.29 -1.78
CA LYS A 151 3.99 19.66 -1.61
C LYS A 151 3.92 20.09 -0.14
N LEU A 152 3.47 19.20 0.74
CA LEU A 152 3.49 19.46 2.18
C LEU A 152 4.92 19.67 2.69
N THR A 153 5.85 18.78 2.34
CA THR A 153 7.26 18.91 2.74
C THR A 153 7.84 20.22 2.23
N ARG A 154 7.56 20.59 0.97
CA ARG A 154 8.03 21.85 0.41
C ARG A 154 7.42 23.05 1.14
N TRP A 155 6.12 23.01 1.43
CA TRP A 155 5.45 24.06 2.21
C TRP A 155 6.10 24.19 3.59
N LEU A 156 6.32 23.09 4.32
CA LEU A 156 6.98 23.07 5.62
C LEU A 156 8.41 23.64 5.57
N VAL A 157 9.18 23.34 4.52
CA VAL A 157 10.54 23.88 4.35
C VAL A 157 10.52 25.38 4.06
N ASP A 158 9.59 25.83 3.22
CA ASP A 158 9.51 27.23 2.81
C ASP A 158 8.91 28.12 3.91
N THR A 159 8.05 27.58 4.77
CA THR A 159 7.38 28.33 5.86
C THR A 159 7.94 28.04 7.25
N ASP A 160 8.74 26.98 7.42
CA ASP A 160 9.10 26.44 8.75
C ASP A 160 7.86 26.09 9.60
N GLY A 161 6.74 25.80 8.93
CA GLY A 161 5.42 25.62 9.57
C GLY A 161 4.72 26.91 9.99
N ASP A 162 5.34 28.08 9.82
CA ASP A 162 4.78 29.39 10.20
C ASP A 162 3.97 30.00 9.05
N THR A 163 2.64 30.09 9.22
CA THR A 163 1.76 30.69 8.20
C THR A 163 2.00 32.18 7.96
N GLY A 164 2.65 32.89 8.89
CA GLY A 164 3.03 34.29 8.71
C GLY A 164 4.04 34.47 7.57
N ARG A 165 4.75 33.41 7.19
CA ARG A 165 5.72 33.39 6.07
C ARG A 165 5.10 32.99 4.73
N GLU A 166 3.79 32.75 4.69
CA GLU A 166 3.11 32.35 3.45
C GLU A 166 3.09 33.48 2.42
N THR A 167 3.58 33.19 1.21
CA THR A 167 3.18 33.94 0.01
C THR A 167 1.75 33.55 -0.40
N PRO A 168 1.08 34.32 -1.28
CA PRO A 168 -0.23 33.94 -1.81
C PRO A 168 -0.25 32.54 -2.46
N GLU A 169 0.85 32.14 -3.09
CA GLU A 169 1.01 30.81 -3.69
C GLU A 169 1.10 29.71 -2.62
N LEU A 170 1.87 29.94 -1.55
CA LEU A 170 2.00 29.00 -0.43
C LEU A 170 0.67 28.83 0.32
N ARG A 171 -0.10 29.91 0.48
CA ARG A 171 -1.45 29.85 1.06
C ARG A 171 -2.39 29.01 0.21
N ARG A 172 -2.43 29.23 -1.11
CA ARG A 172 -3.20 28.39 -2.04
C ARG A 172 -2.78 26.92 -1.97
N ALA A 173 -1.47 26.67 -1.84
CA ALA A 173 -0.94 25.32 -1.68
C ALA A 173 -1.43 24.68 -0.37
N ARG A 174 -1.38 25.39 0.76
CA ARG A 174 -1.94 24.92 2.05
C ARG A 174 -3.42 24.60 1.93
N THR A 175 -4.24 25.50 1.41
CA THR A 175 -5.69 25.26 1.23
C THR A 175 -5.96 24.03 0.34
N ALA A 176 -5.14 23.81 -0.69
CA ALA A 176 -5.24 22.60 -1.49
C ALA A 176 -4.86 21.33 -0.68
N LEU A 177 -3.82 21.40 0.16
CA LEU A 177 -3.40 20.30 1.04
C LEU A 177 -4.47 19.95 2.09
N GLU A 178 -5.14 20.95 2.68
CA GLU A 178 -6.24 20.76 3.65
C GLU A 178 -7.35 19.82 3.14
N THR A 179 -7.52 19.75 1.82
CA THR A 179 -8.57 18.93 1.18
C THR A 179 -8.06 17.63 0.55
N ARG A 180 -6.75 17.51 0.34
CA ARG A 180 -6.13 16.45 -0.48
C ARG A 180 -5.13 15.59 0.27
N LEU A 181 -4.72 15.97 1.47
CA LEU A 181 -3.71 15.26 2.27
C LEU A 181 -4.28 13.98 2.95
N PHE A 182 -5.12 13.24 2.24
CA PHE A 182 -5.70 11.96 2.69
C PHE A 182 -5.59 10.93 1.57
N TYR A 183 -5.29 9.67 1.88
CA TYR A 183 -5.25 8.58 0.91
C TYR A 183 -6.55 8.48 0.12
N SER A 184 -7.68 8.57 0.80
CA SER A 184 -9.03 8.59 0.22
C SER A 184 -9.31 9.81 -0.67
N ARG A 185 -8.46 10.85 -0.62
CA ARG A 185 -8.54 12.08 -1.40
C ARG A 185 -7.36 12.27 -2.36
N ALA A 186 -6.59 11.22 -2.65
CA ALA A 186 -5.45 11.33 -3.55
C ALA A 186 -5.89 11.85 -4.95
N PRO A 187 -5.02 12.55 -5.69
CA PRO A 187 -5.40 13.25 -6.93
C PRO A 187 -6.09 12.36 -7.97
N TYR A 188 -5.71 11.09 -8.05
CA TYR A 188 -6.18 10.14 -9.07
C TYR A 188 -7.63 9.66 -8.87
N TRP A 189 -8.20 9.85 -7.68
CA TRP A 189 -9.59 9.50 -7.36
C TRP A 189 -10.28 10.59 -6.53
N ALA A 190 -9.77 11.82 -6.55
CA ALA A 190 -10.32 12.94 -5.80
C ALA A 190 -11.75 13.34 -6.24
N PHE A 191 -12.21 12.85 -7.40
CA PHE A 191 -13.59 13.01 -7.87
C PHE A 191 -14.58 12.04 -7.19
N LEU A 192 -14.10 11.02 -6.49
CA LEU A 192 -14.93 10.10 -5.71
C LEU A 192 -15.02 10.57 -4.26
N SER A 193 -16.13 10.20 -3.58
CA SER A 193 -16.21 10.40 -2.13
C SER A 193 -15.21 9.48 -1.40
N PRO A 194 -14.66 9.90 -0.26
CA PRO A 194 -13.74 9.08 0.55
C PRO A 194 -14.27 7.67 0.83
N GLU A 195 -15.55 7.58 1.17
CA GLU A 195 -16.22 6.30 1.44
C GLU A 195 -16.31 5.42 0.19
N THR A 196 -16.56 6.00 -0.99
CA THR A 196 -16.59 5.23 -2.24
C THR A 196 -15.23 4.63 -2.55
N VAL A 197 -14.15 5.42 -2.37
CA VAL A 197 -12.77 4.94 -2.58
C VAL A 197 -12.44 3.81 -1.61
N GLN A 198 -12.80 3.97 -0.34
CA GLN A 198 -12.61 2.95 0.69
C GLN A 198 -13.35 1.66 0.36
N ARG A 199 -14.63 1.75 -0.03
CA ARG A 199 -15.46 0.59 -0.39
C ARG A 199 -14.93 -0.12 -1.64
N LEU A 200 -14.49 0.64 -2.65
CA LEU A 200 -13.87 0.09 -3.85
C LEU A 200 -12.59 -0.67 -3.51
N GLN A 201 -11.69 -0.06 -2.73
CA GLN A 201 -10.44 -0.70 -2.33
C GLN A 201 -10.73 -1.99 -1.52
N ARG A 202 -11.71 -1.97 -0.61
CA ARG A 202 -12.17 -3.16 0.12
C ARG A 202 -12.66 -4.25 -0.82
N HIS A 203 -13.47 -3.88 -1.81
CA HIS A 203 -14.02 -4.81 -2.79
C HIS A 203 -12.91 -5.49 -3.60
N LEU A 204 -11.95 -4.71 -4.10
CA LEU A 204 -10.82 -5.22 -4.88
C LEU A 204 -9.95 -6.18 -4.05
N GLN A 205 -9.62 -5.82 -2.80
CA GLN A 205 -8.89 -6.71 -1.88
C GLN A 205 -9.66 -8.00 -1.61
N GLY A 206 -10.96 -7.89 -1.30
CA GLY A 206 -11.81 -9.04 -1.03
C GLY A 206 -11.92 -10.00 -2.22
N ARG A 207 -12.05 -9.47 -3.44
CA ARG A 207 -12.09 -10.27 -4.68
C ARG A 207 -10.76 -10.94 -5.01
N LEU A 208 -9.64 -10.29 -4.74
CA LEU A 208 -8.32 -10.94 -4.86
C LEU A 208 -8.22 -12.11 -3.89
N ALA A 209 -8.58 -11.90 -2.64
CA ALA A 209 -8.51 -12.92 -1.60
C ALA A 209 -9.49 -14.09 -1.84
N GLU A 210 -10.70 -13.82 -2.34
CA GLU A 210 -11.67 -14.86 -2.72
C GLU A 210 -11.09 -15.78 -3.81
N ARG A 211 -10.48 -15.20 -4.84
CA ARG A 211 -9.85 -15.97 -5.92
C ARG A 211 -8.65 -16.78 -5.43
N ALA A 212 -7.85 -16.20 -4.54
CA ALA A 212 -6.72 -16.84 -3.90
C ALA A 212 -7.13 -18.08 -3.10
N ARG A 213 -8.07 -17.91 -2.17
CA ARG A 213 -8.61 -19.02 -1.37
C ARG A 213 -9.17 -20.13 -2.24
N TRP A 214 -9.95 -19.78 -3.26
CA TRP A 214 -10.46 -20.78 -4.20
C TRP A 214 -9.33 -21.57 -4.89
N ARG A 215 -8.24 -20.92 -5.32
CA ARG A 215 -7.10 -21.59 -5.94
C ARG A 215 -6.40 -22.54 -4.97
N LEU A 216 -6.19 -22.11 -3.73
CA LEU A 216 -5.59 -22.93 -2.66
C LEU A 216 -6.46 -24.16 -2.33
N GLU A 217 -7.75 -23.96 -2.11
CA GLU A 217 -8.73 -25.03 -1.82
C GLU A 217 -8.83 -26.06 -2.95
N ASN A 218 -8.61 -25.65 -4.20
CA ASN A 218 -8.65 -26.53 -5.37
C ASN A 218 -7.26 -27.03 -5.81
N GLY A 219 -6.23 -26.89 -4.95
CA GLY A 219 -4.89 -27.41 -5.21
C GLY A 219 -4.19 -26.80 -6.43
N VAL A 220 -4.57 -25.59 -6.84
CA VAL A 220 -3.98 -24.92 -8.00
C VAL A 220 -2.54 -24.51 -7.67
N ARG A 221 -1.57 -25.20 -8.30
CA ARG A 221 -0.15 -24.86 -8.17
C ARG A 221 0.19 -23.64 -9.01
N LEU A 222 0.76 -22.64 -8.37
CA LEU A 222 1.20 -21.38 -8.99
C LEU A 222 2.74 -21.30 -8.98
N PRO A 223 3.35 -20.53 -9.92
CA PRO A 223 4.79 -20.28 -9.90
C PRO A 223 5.22 -19.63 -8.59
N THR A 224 6.45 -19.90 -8.18
CA THR A 224 7.09 -19.15 -7.11
C THR A 224 7.52 -17.78 -7.63
N LEU A 225 7.32 -16.73 -6.83
CA LEU A 225 7.54 -15.35 -7.26
C LEU A 225 8.55 -14.67 -6.35
N THR A 226 9.52 -13.97 -6.94
CA THR A 226 10.36 -13.00 -6.23
C THR A 226 9.99 -11.60 -6.71
N SER A 227 9.67 -10.70 -5.78
CA SER A 227 9.43 -9.30 -6.11
C SER A 227 9.91 -8.40 -4.99
N TRP A 228 10.61 -7.33 -5.35
CA TRP A 228 10.81 -6.17 -4.47
C TRP A 228 10.43 -4.92 -5.25
N LEU A 229 9.94 -3.93 -4.52
CA LEU A 229 9.73 -2.58 -5.04
C LEU A 229 10.95 -1.74 -4.67
N SER A 230 11.65 -1.24 -5.68
CA SER A 230 12.72 -0.24 -5.50
C SER A 230 12.17 1.15 -5.79
N LEU A 231 12.67 2.18 -5.11
CA LEU A 231 12.37 3.58 -5.43
C LEU A 231 12.61 3.90 -6.91
N THR A 232 13.65 3.32 -7.50
CA THR A 232 14.15 3.57 -8.86
C THR A 232 13.50 2.70 -9.94
N ALA A 233 12.68 1.73 -9.55
CA ALA A 233 12.06 0.78 -10.47
C ALA A 233 10.53 0.97 -10.53
N PRO A 234 9.97 1.59 -11.59
CA PRO A 234 8.65 2.20 -11.56
C PRO A 234 7.50 1.22 -11.27
N GLN A 235 7.57 0.01 -11.80
CA GLN A 235 6.52 -0.99 -11.65
C GLN A 235 7.10 -2.41 -11.58
N PRO A 236 6.44 -3.32 -10.84
CA PRO A 236 6.78 -4.72 -10.88
C PRO A 236 6.46 -5.31 -12.25
N LYS A 237 7.15 -6.40 -12.49
CA LYS A 237 7.19 -7.13 -13.73
C LYS A 237 5.97 -8.09 -13.80
N VAL A 238 4.73 -7.59 -13.81
CA VAL A 238 3.52 -8.45 -13.73
C VAL A 238 3.11 -9.12 -15.05
N TRP A 239 3.40 -8.51 -16.20
CA TRP A 239 3.22 -9.10 -17.54
C TRP A 239 3.89 -10.47 -17.78
N LYS A 240 4.74 -10.98 -16.87
CA LYS A 240 5.30 -12.34 -16.91
C LYS A 240 4.34 -13.38 -16.33
N LEU A 241 3.40 -12.97 -15.47
CA LEU A 241 2.46 -13.87 -14.80
C LEU A 241 1.65 -14.75 -15.78
N PRO A 242 1.12 -14.24 -16.92
CA PRO A 242 0.36 -15.05 -17.86
C PRO A 242 1.16 -16.16 -18.54
N PHE A 243 2.48 -16.01 -18.62
CA PHE A 243 3.37 -16.91 -19.35
C PHE A 243 4.12 -17.89 -18.45
N ALA A 244 4.02 -17.71 -17.13
CA ALA A 244 4.69 -18.54 -16.14
C ALA A 244 3.96 -19.88 -15.91
N ARG A 245 4.73 -20.96 -15.86
CA ARG A 245 4.27 -22.31 -15.53
C ARG A 245 4.39 -22.57 -14.03
N ALA A 246 3.66 -23.55 -13.53
CA ALA A 246 3.63 -23.87 -12.10
C ALA A 246 5.00 -24.25 -11.51
N SER A 247 5.89 -24.85 -12.32
CA SER A 247 7.25 -25.20 -11.94
C SER A 247 8.22 -24.03 -11.92
N ASP A 248 7.82 -22.87 -12.43
CA ASP A 248 8.75 -21.78 -12.68
C ASP A 248 9.03 -21.00 -11.39
N HIS A 249 10.27 -20.52 -11.28
CA HIS A 249 10.63 -19.40 -10.42
C HIS A 249 10.67 -18.12 -11.25
N VAL A 250 9.80 -17.15 -10.93
CA VAL A 250 9.64 -15.94 -11.74
C VAL A 250 10.09 -14.70 -10.98
N ASP A 251 11.11 -14.06 -11.53
CA ASP A 251 11.57 -12.76 -11.05
C ASP A 251 10.70 -11.61 -11.59
N MET A 252 9.97 -11.00 -10.65
CA MET A 252 9.04 -9.88 -10.82
C MET A 252 9.65 -8.54 -10.39
N ARG A 253 10.95 -8.46 -10.15
CA ARG A 253 11.64 -7.21 -9.78
C ARG A 253 11.60 -6.19 -10.92
N GLY A 254 11.11 -4.99 -10.62
CA GLY A 254 11.12 -3.88 -11.58
C GLY A 254 12.54 -3.57 -12.07
N ARG A 255 12.65 -3.04 -13.30
CA ARG A 255 13.94 -2.60 -13.84
C ARG A 255 14.30 -1.25 -13.23
N ASP A 256 15.52 -1.11 -12.72
CA ASP A 256 16.05 0.18 -12.28
C ASP A 256 16.24 1.10 -13.49
N LEU A 257 15.65 2.29 -13.45
CA LEU A 257 15.75 3.32 -14.50
C LEU A 257 16.63 4.52 -14.13
N VAL A 258 17.10 4.60 -12.88
CA VAL A 258 17.80 5.76 -12.34
C VAL A 258 19.30 5.48 -12.21
N GLN A 259 19.66 4.29 -11.74
CA GLN A 259 21.06 3.93 -11.51
C GLN A 259 21.84 3.91 -12.84
N PRO A 260 23.08 4.46 -12.87
CA PRO A 260 23.94 4.39 -14.06
C PRO A 260 24.06 2.98 -14.60
N ALA A 261 24.03 2.82 -15.93
CA ALA A 261 24.11 1.50 -16.58
C ALA A 261 25.37 0.72 -16.18
N ALA A 262 26.49 1.41 -15.97
CA ALA A 262 27.76 0.81 -15.56
C ALA A 262 27.72 0.16 -14.16
N LEU A 263 26.79 0.57 -13.29
CA LEU A 263 26.65 0.04 -11.93
C LEU A 263 25.56 -1.02 -11.81
N ARG A 264 24.86 -1.33 -12.90
CA ARG A 264 23.79 -2.33 -12.92
C ARG A 264 24.27 -3.66 -13.49
N PRO A 265 23.59 -4.78 -13.19
CA PRO A 265 23.96 -6.08 -13.74
C PRO A 265 24.06 -6.08 -15.28
N PRO A 266 24.97 -6.87 -15.88
CA PRO A 266 25.11 -6.96 -17.33
C PRO A 266 23.78 -7.24 -18.04
N GLY A 267 23.55 -6.61 -19.19
CA GLY A 267 22.31 -6.77 -19.97
C GLY A 267 21.09 -6.01 -19.45
N THR A 268 21.23 -5.24 -18.36
CA THR A 268 20.13 -4.42 -17.81
C THR A 268 20.08 -3.00 -18.37
N ALA A 269 21.03 -2.60 -19.22
CA ALA A 269 20.98 -1.33 -19.95
C ALA A 269 19.76 -1.24 -20.89
N THR A 270 19.18 -0.06 -20.97
CA THR A 270 17.98 0.28 -21.75
C THR A 270 18.31 1.32 -22.81
N LEU A 271 17.36 1.56 -23.74
CA LEU A 271 17.46 2.69 -24.66
C LEU A 271 17.55 4.03 -23.92
N TYR A 272 16.86 4.18 -22.78
CA TYR A 272 16.89 5.40 -21.96
C TYR A 272 18.29 5.73 -21.44
N ASP A 273 19.16 4.73 -21.29
CA ASP A 273 20.53 4.93 -20.84
C ASP A 273 21.41 5.62 -21.86
N ARG A 274 21.00 5.61 -23.13
CA ARG A 274 21.69 6.29 -24.24
C ARG A 274 21.22 7.72 -24.43
N LEU A 275 20.15 8.13 -23.77
CA LEU A 275 19.62 9.49 -23.84
C LEU A 275 20.39 10.39 -22.86
N PRO A 276 20.67 11.66 -23.22
CA PRO A 276 21.35 12.64 -22.35
C PRO A 276 20.41 13.16 -21.25
N ILE A 277 19.89 12.24 -20.45
CA ILE A 277 18.92 12.51 -19.37
C ILE A 277 19.60 12.22 -18.04
N SER A 278 19.67 13.23 -17.17
CA SER A 278 20.25 13.10 -15.83
C SER A 278 19.50 12.08 -14.96
N ALA A 279 20.19 11.49 -14.00
CA ALA A 279 19.59 10.56 -13.04
C ALA A 279 18.40 11.20 -12.29
N ASP A 280 18.52 12.47 -11.91
CA ASP A 280 17.46 13.22 -11.23
C ASP A 280 16.21 13.37 -12.09
N THR A 281 16.38 13.61 -13.39
CA THR A 281 15.26 13.71 -14.33
C THR A 281 14.56 12.35 -14.45
N ARG A 282 15.32 11.25 -14.54
CA ARG A 282 14.76 9.90 -14.58
C ARG A 282 14.02 9.55 -13.29
N LEU A 283 14.59 9.91 -12.13
CA LEU A 283 13.95 9.72 -10.83
C LEU A 283 12.65 10.53 -10.76
N ALA A 284 12.66 11.78 -11.19
CA ALA A 284 11.46 12.62 -11.24
C ALA A 284 10.37 12.00 -12.13
N TRP A 285 10.74 11.41 -13.27
CA TRP A 285 9.81 10.69 -14.13
C TRP A 285 9.25 9.44 -13.45
N VAL A 286 10.10 8.63 -12.82
CA VAL A 286 9.66 7.44 -12.06
C VAL A 286 8.66 7.85 -10.98
N LEU A 287 8.97 8.88 -10.19
CA LEU A 287 8.08 9.35 -9.12
C LEU A 287 6.74 9.88 -9.65
N ARG A 288 6.73 10.61 -10.77
CA ARG A 288 5.52 11.18 -11.36
C ARG A 288 4.64 10.15 -12.06
N LEU A 289 5.25 9.21 -12.79
CA LEU A 289 4.53 8.24 -13.61
C LEU A 289 4.16 6.97 -12.85
N ARG A 290 4.85 6.64 -11.75
CA ARG A 290 4.62 5.42 -10.98
C ARG A 290 3.15 5.21 -10.57
N PRO A 291 2.41 6.20 -10.04
CA PRO A 291 1.02 5.96 -9.65
C PRO A 291 0.16 5.48 -10.82
N LEU A 292 0.28 6.13 -11.99
CA LEU A 292 -0.43 5.76 -13.21
C LEU A 292 0.03 4.39 -13.74
N ALA A 293 1.34 4.13 -13.71
CA ALA A 293 1.92 2.86 -14.12
C ALA A 293 1.42 1.70 -13.25
N LEU A 294 1.37 1.89 -11.92
CA LEU A 294 0.81 0.92 -10.98
C LEU A 294 -0.69 0.71 -11.20
N MET A 295 -1.47 1.78 -11.44
CA MET A 295 -2.89 1.67 -11.77
C MET A 295 -3.15 0.82 -13.01
N ALA A 296 -2.46 1.13 -14.12
CA ALA A 296 -2.62 0.40 -15.38
C ALA A 296 -2.18 -1.07 -15.24
N THR A 297 -1.03 -1.28 -14.59
CA THR A 297 -0.46 -2.60 -14.31
C THR A 297 -1.41 -3.44 -13.43
N PHE A 298 -1.95 -2.83 -12.38
CA PHE A 298 -2.93 -3.47 -11.50
C PHE A 298 -4.21 -3.82 -12.27
N ALA A 299 -4.79 -2.89 -13.01
CA ALA A 299 -6.03 -3.14 -13.76
C ALA A 299 -5.88 -4.29 -14.75
N ALA A 300 -4.79 -4.32 -15.51
CA ALA A 300 -4.49 -5.39 -16.45
C ALA A 300 -4.32 -6.75 -15.74
N ALA A 301 -3.50 -6.79 -14.69
CA ALA A 301 -3.21 -8.04 -13.98
C ALA A 301 -4.40 -8.54 -13.14
N TYR A 302 -5.18 -7.63 -12.55
CA TYR A 302 -6.40 -7.94 -11.83
C TYR A 302 -7.46 -8.56 -12.75
N THR A 303 -7.62 -8.00 -13.95
CA THR A 303 -8.54 -8.51 -14.98
C THR A 303 -8.10 -9.89 -15.46
N TRP A 304 -6.82 -10.04 -15.79
CA TRP A 304 -6.25 -11.33 -16.17
C TRP A 304 -6.45 -12.39 -15.08
N ASP A 305 -6.15 -12.07 -13.82
CA ASP A 305 -6.33 -13.00 -12.70
C ASP A 305 -7.79 -13.46 -12.57
N GLY A 306 -8.73 -12.56 -12.86
CA GLY A 306 -10.17 -12.84 -12.82
C GLY A 306 -10.58 -13.82 -13.92
N VAL A 307 -10.14 -13.53 -15.15
CA VAL A 307 -10.40 -14.39 -16.32
C VAL A 307 -9.75 -15.76 -16.15
N ASP A 308 -8.48 -15.83 -15.79
CA ASP A 308 -7.76 -17.11 -15.60
C ASP A 308 -8.44 -17.96 -14.50
N THR A 309 -8.83 -17.34 -13.39
CA THR A 309 -9.54 -18.05 -12.32
C THR A 309 -10.92 -18.54 -12.76
N ALA A 310 -11.68 -17.73 -13.51
CA ALA A 310 -12.97 -18.14 -14.05
C ALA A 310 -12.85 -19.32 -15.03
N VAL A 311 -11.86 -19.27 -15.94
CA VAL A 311 -11.58 -20.38 -16.87
C VAL A 311 -11.21 -21.66 -16.11
N ARG A 312 -10.39 -21.56 -15.07
CA ARG A 312 -10.05 -22.72 -14.21
C ARG A 312 -11.27 -23.28 -13.50
N ARG A 313 -12.11 -22.42 -12.90
CA ARG A 313 -13.39 -22.83 -12.28
C ARG A 313 -14.27 -23.60 -13.24
N LEU A 314 -14.39 -23.14 -14.50
CA LEU A 314 -15.16 -23.82 -15.53
C LEU A 314 -14.58 -25.17 -15.92
N ARG A 315 -13.24 -25.31 -15.97
CA ARG A 315 -12.57 -26.58 -16.27
C ARG A 315 -12.72 -27.59 -15.13
N SER A 316 -12.58 -27.17 -13.88
CA SER A 316 -12.74 -28.06 -12.72
C SER A 316 -14.16 -28.64 -12.60
N ARG A 317 -15.19 -27.91 -13.03
CA ARG A 317 -16.58 -28.40 -13.06
C ARG A 317 -16.85 -29.46 -14.13
N ARG A 318 -16.01 -29.55 -15.16
CA ARG A 318 -16.19 -30.49 -16.29
C ARG A 318 -15.51 -31.83 -16.09
N VAL A 319 -14.67 -31.99 -15.08
CA VAL A 319 -14.08 -33.28 -14.72
C VAL A 319 -15.09 -34.00 -13.84
N PRO A 320 -15.73 -35.09 -14.30
CA PRO A 320 -16.62 -35.88 -13.45
C PRO A 320 -15.79 -36.42 -12.28
N GLN A 321 -16.29 -36.29 -11.05
CA GLN A 321 -15.72 -37.10 -9.97
C GLN A 321 -15.92 -38.58 -10.35
N PRO A 322 -14.88 -39.42 -10.27
CA PRO A 322 -15.06 -40.87 -10.46
C PRO A 322 -16.13 -41.34 -9.48
N SER A 323 -17.06 -42.15 -9.96
CA SER A 323 -18.12 -42.65 -9.12
C SER A 323 -17.52 -43.55 -8.04
N PRO A 324 -18.11 -43.65 -6.83
CA PRO A 324 -17.63 -44.58 -5.81
C PRO A 324 -17.59 -46.04 -6.28
N GLN A 325 -18.23 -46.39 -7.40
CA GLN A 325 -18.24 -47.73 -7.99
C GLN A 325 -16.94 -48.06 -8.76
N ASP A 326 -16.09 -47.07 -9.06
CA ASP A 326 -14.83 -47.26 -9.80
C ASP A 326 -13.61 -47.55 -8.91
N ILE A 327 -13.77 -47.57 -7.57
CA ILE A 327 -12.67 -47.78 -6.59
C ILE A 327 -12.57 -49.27 -6.17
N THR A 328 -13.52 -50.12 -6.56
CA THR A 328 -13.57 -51.55 -6.21
C THR A 328 -13.34 -52.51 -7.38
N ARG A 329 -12.47 -52.16 -8.33
CA ARG A 329 -11.90 -53.13 -9.28
C ARG A 329 -10.38 -53.09 -9.27
#